data_AF-A0A662QSK7-F1
#
_entry.id   AF-A0A662QSK7-F1
#
_cell.length_a   1.000
_cell.length_b   1.000
_cell.length_c   1.000
_cell.angle_alpha   90.00
_cell.angle_beta   90.00
_cell.angle_gamma   90.00
#
_symmetry.space_group_name_H-M   'P 1'
#
loop_
_entity.id
_entity.type
_entity.pdbx_description
1 polymer ?
#
loop_
_entity_poly.entity_id
_entity_poly.type
_entity_poly.pdbx_seq_one_letter_code
_entity_poly.pdbx_strand_id
1 'polypeptide(L)'
;MHKIKFSLVCMFLIASLIFATPVSAQTYNTTLNVYMFYGQGCPHCSKMLDFFDSIKDKYPQMNLTLKEIYFNKENALLMEEFCRRCNTTLEGVPTVFIGGKAYVGFSYALAAQIESKIKSCIETGECNDAAGSNDCEHHSTESSPLNPDENYSAIGWIFIIAVSTISIYYLIIKK
;
A
#
# COMPACT_ATOMS: atom_id res chain seq x y z
N MET A 1 12.23 3.80 55.28
CA MET A 1 12.31 2.84 54.14
C MET A 1 11.24 3.06 53.05
N HIS A 2 10.14 3.79 53.33
CA HIS A 2 9.09 4.08 52.32
C HIS A 2 9.52 5.06 51.21
N LYS A 3 10.39 6.04 51.53
CA LYS A 3 10.85 7.08 50.59
C LYS A 3 11.72 6.54 49.44
N ILE A 4 12.49 5.48 49.70
CA ILE A 4 13.37 4.83 48.70
C ILE A 4 12.54 3.98 47.72
N LYS A 5 11.49 3.30 48.21
CA LYS A 5 10.56 2.53 47.38
C LYS A 5 9.75 3.44 46.44
N PHE A 6 9.33 4.61 46.91
CA PHE A 6 8.64 5.61 46.07
C PHE A 6 9.57 6.19 44.99
N SER A 7 10.84 6.44 45.34
CA SER A 7 11.84 6.95 44.41
C SER A 7 12.13 6.00 43.23
N LEU A 8 12.14 4.68 43.46
CA LEU A 8 12.41 3.69 42.40
C LEU A 8 11.21 3.51 41.45
N VAL A 9 9.98 3.62 41.96
CA VAL A 9 8.76 3.55 41.13
C VAL A 9 8.65 4.79 40.22
N CYS A 10 8.95 5.98 40.74
CA CYS A 10 8.99 7.20 39.93
C CYS A 10 10.07 7.13 38.84
N MET A 11 11.26 6.59 39.15
CA MET A 11 12.34 6.45 38.17
C MET A 11 11.97 5.50 37.02
N PHE A 12 11.24 4.41 37.30
CA PHE A 12 10.78 3.49 36.26
C PHE A 12 9.65 4.07 35.40
N LEU A 13 8.73 4.83 36.00
CA LEU A 13 7.68 5.57 35.26
C LEU A 13 8.27 6.67 34.37
N ILE A 14 9.30 7.38 34.83
CA ILE A 14 9.98 8.41 34.06
C ILE A 14 10.78 7.77 32.90
N ALA A 15 11.41 6.61 33.10
CA ALA A 15 12.12 5.89 32.04
C ALA A 15 11.18 5.37 30.93
N SER A 16 9.96 4.95 31.27
CA SER A 16 8.93 4.54 30.30
C SER A 16 8.46 5.70 29.40
N LEU A 17 8.46 6.94 29.91
CA LEU A 17 8.10 8.11 29.12
C LEU A 17 9.16 8.51 28.08
N ILE A 18 10.42 8.08 28.27
CA ILE A 18 11.54 8.43 27.38
C ILE A 18 11.58 7.54 26.12
N PHE A 19 10.96 6.36 26.13
CA PHE A 19 10.93 5.44 24.99
C PHE A 19 9.75 5.64 24.02
N ALA A 20 8.92 6.66 24.22
CA ALA A 20 7.92 7.05 23.24
C ALA A 20 8.58 7.80 22.07
N THR A 21 9.30 7.08 21.21
CA THR A 21 9.75 7.65 19.95
C THR A 21 8.53 7.89 19.05
N PRO A 22 8.44 9.04 18.36
CA PRO A 22 7.40 9.24 17.36
C PRO A 22 7.62 8.23 16.23
N VAL A 23 6.66 7.31 16.04
CA VAL A 23 6.55 6.56 14.79
C VAL A 23 6.23 7.58 13.70
N SER A 24 7.23 7.87 12.87
CA SER A 24 7.04 8.70 11.68
C SER A 24 6.31 7.87 10.64
N ALA A 25 5.00 8.07 10.49
CA ALA A 25 4.29 7.62 9.31
C ALA A 25 4.88 8.37 8.09
N GLN A 26 5.70 7.69 7.29
CA GLN A 26 6.25 8.28 6.07
C GLN A 26 5.10 8.53 5.10
N THR A 27 4.73 9.80 4.93
CA THR A 27 3.72 10.18 3.94
C THR A 27 4.40 10.11 2.58
N TYR A 28 4.20 9.02 1.85
CA TYR A 28 4.73 8.84 0.50
C TYR A 28 3.98 9.80 -0.43
N ASN A 29 4.57 10.97 -0.67
CA ASN A 29 3.98 12.03 -1.51
C ASN A 29 4.22 11.76 -3.00
N THR A 30 4.06 10.50 -3.40
CA THR A 30 4.40 10.02 -4.73
C THR A 30 3.12 9.86 -5.52
N THR A 31 3.05 10.54 -6.67
CA THR A 31 1.91 10.46 -7.58
C THR A 31 1.73 9.02 -8.07
N LEU A 32 0.54 8.46 -7.93
CA LEU A 32 0.19 7.15 -8.50
C LEU A 32 -0.31 7.33 -9.93
N ASN A 33 0.46 6.89 -10.92
CA ASN A 33 0.03 6.92 -12.31
C ASN A 33 -0.91 5.74 -12.63
N VAL A 34 -2.10 6.06 -13.13
CA VAL A 34 -3.12 5.11 -13.59
C VAL A 34 -3.35 5.34 -15.07
N TYR A 35 -3.21 4.30 -15.89
CA TYR A 35 -3.47 4.39 -17.33
C TYR A 35 -4.78 3.70 -17.66
N MET A 36 -5.67 4.38 -18.37
CA MET A 36 -6.88 3.78 -18.92
C MET A 36 -6.88 3.92 -20.43
N PHE A 37 -6.81 2.79 -21.12
CA PHE A 37 -7.06 2.70 -22.54
C PHE A 37 -8.57 2.57 -22.78
N TYR A 38 -9.10 3.38 -23.68
CA TYR A 38 -10.54 3.48 -23.93
C TYR A 38 -10.82 3.69 -25.42
N GLY A 39 -12.07 3.48 -25.81
CA GLY A 39 -12.56 3.79 -27.17
C GLY A 39 -13.63 4.87 -27.12
N GLN A 40 -13.59 5.84 -28.03
CA GLN A 40 -14.68 6.82 -28.13
C GLN A 40 -16.00 6.12 -28.53
N GLY A 41 -17.07 6.38 -27.78
CA GLY A 41 -18.38 5.73 -27.98
C GLY A 41 -18.55 4.37 -27.32
N CYS A 42 -17.55 3.86 -26.60
CA CYS A 42 -17.61 2.60 -25.84
C CYS A 42 -18.44 2.76 -24.54
N PRO A 43 -19.59 2.08 -24.38
CA PRO A 43 -20.45 2.24 -23.19
C PRO A 43 -19.79 1.79 -21.89
N HIS A 44 -19.00 0.71 -21.93
CA HIS A 44 -18.26 0.22 -20.75
C HIS A 44 -17.14 1.17 -20.33
N CYS A 45 -16.56 1.90 -21.28
CA CYS A 45 -15.53 2.88 -21.02
C CYS A 45 -16.12 4.10 -20.29
N SER A 46 -17.31 4.55 -20.69
CA SER A 46 -18.03 5.61 -19.97
C SER A 46 -18.26 5.24 -18.50
N LYS A 47 -18.71 4.01 -18.22
CA LYS A 47 -18.94 3.56 -16.84
C LYS A 47 -17.67 3.52 -16.00
N MET A 48 -16.54 3.14 -16.59
CA MET A 48 -15.24 3.15 -15.91
C MET A 48 -14.79 4.60 -15.62
N LEU A 49 -15.03 5.53 -16.56
CA LEU A 49 -14.76 6.96 -16.34
C LEU A 49 -15.63 7.53 -15.22
N ASP A 50 -16.94 7.26 -15.22
CA ASP A 50 -17.85 7.69 -14.15
C ASP A 50 -17.37 7.18 -12.77
N PHE A 51 -16.88 5.94 -12.72
CA PHE A 51 -16.26 5.39 -11.51
C PHE A 51 -15.01 6.18 -11.09
N PHE A 52 -14.06 6.43 -12.00
CA PHE A 52 -12.88 7.22 -11.67
C PHE A 52 -13.23 8.64 -11.22
N ASP A 53 -14.21 9.27 -11.87
CA ASP A 53 -14.71 10.60 -11.47
C ASP A 53 -15.30 10.60 -10.07
N SER A 54 -15.94 9.50 -9.65
CA SER A 54 -16.52 9.36 -8.31
C SER A 54 -15.47 9.22 -7.19
N ILE A 55 -14.25 8.80 -7.51
CA ILE A 55 -13.19 8.56 -6.52
C ILE A 55 -12.02 9.55 -6.59
N LYS A 56 -11.95 10.43 -7.60
CA LYS A 56 -10.81 11.32 -7.81
C LYS A 56 -10.50 12.23 -6.62
N ASP A 57 -11.53 12.76 -5.96
CA ASP A 57 -11.36 13.64 -4.80
C ASP A 57 -10.90 12.88 -3.55
N LYS A 58 -11.18 11.58 -3.50
CA LYS A 58 -10.73 10.68 -2.41
C LYS A 58 -9.25 10.32 -2.54
N TYR A 59 -8.70 10.33 -3.75
CA TYR A 59 -7.32 9.95 -4.05
C TYR A 59 -6.61 11.05 -4.85
N PRO A 60 -6.29 12.20 -4.25
CA PRO A 60 -5.65 13.32 -4.96
C PRO A 60 -4.24 12.99 -5.50
N GLN A 61 -3.59 11.95 -4.99
CA GLN A 61 -2.32 11.43 -5.52
C GLN A 61 -2.49 10.64 -6.82
N MET A 62 -3.71 10.25 -7.18
CA MET A 62 -3.99 9.47 -8.39
C MET A 62 -3.95 10.38 -9.62
N ASN A 63 -3.03 10.10 -10.53
CA ASN A 63 -2.98 10.72 -11.85
C ASN A 63 -3.54 9.76 -12.91
N LEU A 64 -4.79 10.01 -13.33
CA LEU A 64 -5.45 9.22 -14.36
C LEU A 64 -5.09 9.73 -15.76
N THR A 65 -4.38 8.91 -16.53
CA THR A 65 -4.04 9.16 -17.93
C THR A 65 -4.96 8.35 -18.85
N LEU A 66 -5.71 9.05 -19.68
CA LEU A 66 -6.62 8.46 -20.66
C LEU A 66 -5.95 8.30 -22.03
N LYS A 67 -6.09 7.13 -22.65
CA LYS A 67 -5.53 6.81 -23.97
C LYS A 67 -6.62 6.25 -24.89
N GLU A 68 -7.10 7.08 -25.81
CA GLU A 68 -8.10 6.67 -26.81
C GLU A 68 -7.44 5.77 -27.86
N ILE A 69 -8.04 4.65 -28.26
CA ILE A 69 -7.42 3.68 -29.18
C ILE A 69 -8.19 3.45 -30.50
N TYR A 70 -9.47 3.83 -30.61
CA TYR A 70 -10.23 3.58 -31.84
C TYR A 70 -9.80 4.49 -32.98
N PHE A 71 -9.43 5.72 -32.68
CA PHE A 71 -9.05 6.74 -33.65
C PHE A 71 -7.59 7.20 -33.49
N ASN A 72 -6.85 6.61 -32.54
CA ASN A 72 -5.43 6.86 -32.36
C ASN A 72 -4.63 5.55 -32.37
N LYS A 73 -3.97 5.30 -33.51
CA LYS A 73 -3.16 4.10 -33.74
C LYS A 73 -1.93 4.03 -32.83
N GLU A 74 -1.32 5.15 -32.49
CA GLU A 74 -0.15 5.20 -31.60
C GLU A 74 -0.51 4.71 -30.20
N ASN A 75 -1.66 5.14 -29.68
CA ASN A 75 -2.18 4.66 -28.41
C ASN A 75 -2.59 3.18 -28.45
N ALA A 76 -3.09 2.69 -29.58
CA ALA A 76 -3.38 1.26 -29.76
C ALA A 76 -2.09 0.42 -29.67
N LEU A 77 -1.01 0.87 -30.31
CA LEU A 77 0.32 0.23 -30.20
C LEU A 77 0.87 0.33 -28.77
N LEU A 78 0.68 1.47 -28.10
CA LEU A 78 1.06 1.64 -26.70
C LEU A 78 0.30 0.65 -25.79
N MET A 79 -0.98 0.41 -26.06
CA MET A 79 -1.76 -0.59 -25.31
C MET A 79 -1.19 -1.99 -25.49
N GLU A 80 -0.81 -2.37 -26.71
CA GLU A 80 -0.16 -3.64 -27.00
C GLU A 80 1.15 -3.79 -26.23
N GLU A 81 1.95 -2.72 -26.15
CA GLU A 81 3.18 -2.71 -25.35
C GLU A 81 2.92 -2.90 -23.85
N PHE A 82 1.90 -2.22 -23.31
CA PHE A 82 1.48 -2.41 -21.92
C PHE A 82 1.01 -3.85 -21.67
N CYS A 83 0.18 -4.41 -22.57
CA CYS A 83 -0.27 -5.79 -22.47
C CYS A 83 0.91 -6.78 -22.45
N ARG A 84 1.90 -6.58 -23.35
CA ARG A 84 3.13 -7.38 -23.42
C ARG A 84 3.94 -7.29 -22.13
N ARG A 85 4.17 -6.09 -21.62
CA ARG A 85 4.90 -5.85 -20.36
C ARG A 85 4.19 -6.46 -19.16
N CYS A 86 2.86 -6.54 -19.22
CA CYS A 86 2.06 -7.10 -18.15
C CYS A 86 1.72 -8.59 -18.30
N ASN A 87 2.30 -9.26 -19.30
CA ASN A 87 1.99 -10.64 -19.63
C ASN A 87 0.47 -10.93 -19.66
N THR A 88 -0.28 -9.99 -20.23
CA THR A 88 -1.74 -10.06 -20.37
C THR A 88 -2.12 -10.00 -21.84
N THR A 89 -3.33 -10.45 -22.14
CA THR A 89 -3.90 -10.51 -23.48
C THR A 89 -4.54 -9.20 -23.86
N LEU A 90 -4.41 -8.81 -25.13
CA LEU A 90 -5.11 -7.65 -25.69
C LEU A 90 -6.58 -8.03 -25.96
N GLU A 91 -7.46 -7.70 -25.02
CA GLU A 91 -8.86 -8.14 -25.04
C GLU A 91 -9.87 -7.02 -25.33
N GLY A 92 -9.43 -5.77 -25.39
CA GLY A 92 -10.26 -4.61 -25.76
C GLY A 92 -10.31 -3.53 -24.69
N VAL A 93 -11.39 -2.75 -24.69
CA VAL A 93 -11.54 -1.56 -23.84
C VAL A 93 -12.82 -1.61 -22.98
N PRO A 94 -12.84 -0.96 -21.80
CA PRO A 94 -11.71 -0.26 -21.19
C PRO A 94 -10.67 -1.23 -20.64
N THR A 95 -9.39 -0.87 -20.69
CA THR A 95 -8.32 -1.59 -19.99
C THR A 95 -7.54 -0.62 -19.14
N VAL A 96 -7.40 -0.95 -17.86
CA VAL A 96 -6.77 -0.12 -16.83
C VAL A 96 -5.48 -0.77 -16.36
N PHE A 97 -4.40 0.02 -16.24
CA PHE A 97 -3.11 -0.42 -15.74
C PHE A 97 -2.70 0.38 -14.49
N ILE A 98 -2.40 -0.32 -13.40
CA ILE A 98 -2.05 0.26 -12.09
C ILE A 98 -0.99 -0.60 -11.42
N GLY A 99 0.16 -0.03 -11.07
CA GLY A 99 1.16 -0.68 -10.22
C GLY A 99 1.50 -2.10 -10.66
N GLY A 100 1.77 -2.26 -11.96
CA GLY A 100 2.09 -3.55 -12.57
C GLY A 100 0.92 -4.55 -12.70
N LYS A 101 -0.33 -4.11 -12.67
CA LYS A 101 -1.50 -4.98 -12.93
C LYS A 101 -2.41 -4.40 -14.00
N ALA A 102 -3.00 -5.29 -14.80
CA ALA A 102 -3.99 -4.96 -15.82
C ALA A 102 -5.39 -5.39 -15.37
N TYR A 103 -6.39 -4.56 -15.68
CA TYR A 103 -7.80 -4.80 -15.41
C TYR A 103 -8.60 -4.55 -16.69
N VAL A 104 -9.19 -5.60 -17.25
CA VAL A 104 -9.88 -5.58 -18.54
C VAL A 104 -11.39 -5.53 -18.35
N GLY A 105 -12.06 -4.65 -19.11
CA GLY A 105 -13.51 -4.49 -19.12
C GLY A 105 -14.02 -3.66 -17.95
N PHE A 106 -15.32 -3.75 -17.68
CA PHE A 106 -15.96 -3.05 -16.56
C PHE A 106 -17.00 -3.93 -15.86
N SER A 107 -16.90 -3.98 -14.54
CA SER A 107 -17.95 -4.42 -13.62
C SER A 107 -17.78 -3.71 -12.28
N TYR A 108 -18.83 -3.67 -11.45
CA TYR A 108 -18.71 -3.07 -10.11
C TYR A 108 -17.70 -3.82 -9.22
N ALA A 109 -17.59 -5.14 -9.38
CA ALA A 109 -16.59 -5.93 -8.67
C ALA A 109 -15.16 -5.59 -9.11
N LEU A 110 -14.96 -5.31 -10.41
CA LEU A 110 -13.66 -4.89 -10.94
C LEU A 110 -13.32 -3.46 -10.48
N ALA A 111 -14.28 -2.55 -10.48
CA ALA A 111 -14.12 -1.19 -9.97
C ALA A 111 -13.69 -1.18 -8.49
N ALA A 112 -14.31 -2.02 -7.66
CA ALA A 112 -13.91 -2.18 -6.25
C ALA A 112 -12.48 -2.73 -6.11
N GLN A 113 -12.06 -3.67 -6.97
CA GLN A 113 -10.68 -4.18 -6.98
C GLN A 113 -9.67 -3.10 -7.41
N ILE A 114 -10.01 -2.29 -8.41
CA ILE A 114 -9.22 -1.15 -8.86
C ILE A 114 -9.04 -0.15 -7.72
N GLU A 115 -10.12 0.23 -7.03
CA GLU A 115 -10.05 1.15 -5.89
C GLU A 115 -9.18 0.59 -4.76
N SER A 116 -9.35 -0.69 -4.44
CA SER A 116 -8.53 -1.37 -3.43
C SER A 116 -7.04 -1.34 -3.79
N LYS A 117 -6.69 -1.56 -5.06
CA LYS A 117 -5.30 -1.46 -5.55
C LYS A 117 -4.78 -0.02 -5.48
N ILE A 118 -5.57 0.98 -5.85
CA ILE A 118 -5.19 2.40 -5.73
C ILE A 118 -4.89 2.74 -4.28
N LYS A 119 -5.78 2.36 -3.37
CA LYS A 119 -5.62 2.57 -1.94
C LYS A 119 -4.33 1.91 -1.44
N SER A 120 -4.10 0.64 -1.76
CA SER A 120 -2.89 -0.06 -1.31
C SER A 120 -1.62 0.60 -1.86
N CYS A 121 -1.62 0.99 -3.15
CA CYS A 121 -0.49 1.67 -3.77
C CYS A 121 -0.12 2.96 -3.05
N ILE A 122 -1.11 3.76 -2.67
CA ILE A 122 -0.92 5.05 -1.99
C ILE A 122 -0.47 4.84 -0.54
N GLU A 123 -1.02 3.85 0.15
CA GLU A 123 -0.70 3.57 1.55
C GLU A 123 0.69 2.93 1.72
N THR A 124 1.12 2.04 0.82
CA THR A 124 2.41 1.33 0.94
C THR A 124 3.53 1.99 0.13
N GLY A 125 3.21 2.74 -0.92
CA GLY A 125 4.20 3.31 -1.84
C GLY A 125 4.86 2.28 -2.78
N GLU A 126 4.40 1.03 -2.78
CA GLU A 126 5.05 -0.10 -3.48
C GLU A 126 4.63 -0.26 -4.94
N CYS A 127 3.86 0.68 -5.50
CA CYS A 127 3.42 0.57 -6.88
C CYS A 127 4.41 1.23 -7.83
N ASN A 128 5.13 0.38 -8.56
CA ASN A 128 5.98 0.80 -9.66
C ASN A 128 5.14 1.47 -10.77
N ASP A 129 5.70 2.49 -11.41
CA ASP A 129 5.01 3.21 -12.48
C ASP A 129 4.70 2.30 -13.67
N ALA A 130 3.42 2.15 -13.99
CA ALA A 130 2.96 1.35 -15.12
C ALA A 130 3.51 1.83 -16.47
N ALA A 131 4.02 3.07 -16.57
CA ALA A 131 4.72 3.58 -17.76
C ALA A 131 6.25 3.52 -17.69
N GLY A 132 6.84 3.24 -16.52
CA GLY A 132 8.28 3.44 -16.27
C GLY A 132 9.06 2.21 -15.83
N SER A 133 8.42 1.19 -15.26
CA SER A 133 9.12 -0.04 -14.85
C SER A 133 8.97 -1.15 -15.87
N ASN A 134 10.06 -1.83 -16.19
CA ASN A 134 10.11 -2.84 -17.24
C ASN A 134 9.22 -4.06 -17.00
N ASP A 135 8.61 -4.22 -15.83
CA ASP A 135 7.81 -5.38 -15.51
C ASP A 135 6.52 -4.95 -14.82
N CYS A 136 5.37 -5.35 -15.37
CA CYS A 136 4.20 -5.46 -14.54
C CYS A 136 4.36 -6.76 -13.77
N GLU A 137 4.71 -6.62 -12.50
CA GLU A 137 5.34 -7.67 -11.70
C GLU A 137 4.58 -9.00 -11.76
N HIS A 138 5.22 -9.99 -12.39
CA HIS A 138 5.02 -11.40 -12.06
C HIS A 138 5.49 -11.55 -10.63
N HIS A 139 4.54 -11.57 -9.70
CA HIS A 139 4.80 -12.02 -8.35
C HIS A 139 4.97 -13.55 -8.39
N SER A 140 6.10 -14.03 -8.91
CA SER A 140 6.59 -15.35 -8.57
C SER A 140 7.00 -15.27 -7.11
N THR A 141 6.10 -15.75 -6.25
CA THR A 141 6.43 -16.26 -4.93
C THR A 141 7.53 -17.31 -5.10
N GLU A 142 8.79 -16.90 -5.03
CA GLU A 142 9.91 -17.81 -4.79
C GLU A 142 10.47 -17.45 -3.42
N SER A 143 10.04 -18.23 -2.43
CA SER A 143 10.49 -18.18 -1.06
C SER A 143 11.99 -18.41 -0.96
N SER A 144 12.74 -17.45 -0.42
CA SER A 144 14.08 -17.69 0.15
C SER A 144 14.50 -16.56 1.09
N PRO A 145 15.19 -16.88 2.19
CA PRO A 145 14.66 -17.39 3.45
C PRO A 145 14.23 -16.25 4.40
N LEU A 146 13.36 -16.60 5.36
CA LEU A 146 12.97 -15.84 6.57
C LEU A 146 13.81 -14.58 6.84
N ASN A 147 13.26 -13.41 6.52
CA ASN A 147 13.65 -12.17 7.16
C ASN A 147 12.55 -11.80 8.18
N PRO A 148 12.78 -12.00 9.50
CA PRO A 148 11.84 -11.62 10.55
C PRO A 148 12.16 -10.21 11.05
N ASP A 149 11.85 -9.23 10.24
CA ASP A 149 11.97 -7.79 10.49
C ASP A 149 10.69 -7.16 9.90
N GLU A 150 9.83 -6.51 10.65
CA GLU A 150 10.06 -5.58 11.73
C GLU A 150 8.88 -5.63 12.71
N ASN A 151 8.99 -6.42 13.78
CA ASN A 151 8.41 -6.06 15.09
C ASN A 151 8.81 -6.98 16.25
N TYR A 152 9.77 -7.88 16.05
CA TYR A 152 10.19 -8.80 17.12
C TYR A 152 11.04 -8.12 18.21
N SER A 153 11.66 -6.98 17.87
CA SER A 153 12.35 -6.12 18.83
C SER A 153 11.36 -5.55 19.86
N ALA A 154 10.25 -4.93 19.41
CA ALA A 154 9.31 -4.29 20.32
C ALA A 154 8.58 -5.30 21.23
N ILE A 155 8.17 -6.46 20.70
CA ILE A 155 7.46 -7.49 21.47
C ILE A 155 8.39 -8.15 22.50
N GLY A 156 9.66 -8.36 22.14
CA GLY A 156 10.68 -8.88 23.06
C GLY A 156 10.90 -7.96 24.26
N TRP A 157 11.02 -6.65 24.03
CA TRP A 157 11.13 -5.66 25.11
C TRP A 157 9.87 -5.60 25.97
N ILE A 158 8.66 -5.68 25.39
CA ILE A 158 7.40 -5.68 26.15
C ILE A 158 7.34 -6.89 27.10
N PHE A 159 7.71 -8.08 26.63
CA PHE A 159 7.74 -9.27 27.48
C PHE A 159 8.80 -9.18 28.58
N ILE A 160 10.00 -8.68 28.28
CA ILE A 160 11.07 -8.51 29.26
C ILE A 160 10.67 -7.48 30.33
N ILE A 161 10.03 -6.38 29.93
CA ILE A 161 9.54 -5.33 30.83
C ILE A 161 8.40 -5.87 31.70
N ALA A 162 7.46 -6.63 31.13
CA ALA A 162 6.35 -7.23 31.86
C ALA A 162 6.85 -8.24 32.92
N VAL A 163 7.79 -9.12 32.57
CA VAL A 163 8.34 -10.10 33.52
C VAL A 163 9.15 -9.41 34.62
N SER A 164 9.96 -8.40 34.26
CA SER A 164 10.79 -7.66 35.22
C SER A 164 9.95 -6.87 36.22
N THR A 165 8.85 -6.25 35.77
CA THR A 165 7.94 -5.49 36.64
C THR A 165 7.17 -6.40 37.61
N ILE A 166 6.72 -7.58 37.15
CA ILE A 166 6.06 -8.58 38.00
C ILE A 166 7.01 -9.12 39.07
N SER A 167 8.26 -9.43 38.71
CA SER A 167 9.28 -9.88 39.70
C SER A 167 9.60 -8.82 40.73
N ILE A 168 9.77 -7.55 40.33
CA ILE A 168 10.02 -6.43 41.25
C ILE A 168 8.82 -6.19 42.18
N TYR A 169 7.59 -6.25 41.67
CA TYR A 169 6.36 -6.17 42.47
C TYR A 169 6.33 -7.24 43.58
N TYR A 170 6.67 -8.49 43.22
CA TYR A 170 6.69 -9.60 44.17
C TYR A 170 7.77 -9.43 45.25
N LEU A 171 8.95 -8.92 44.90
CA LEU A 171 10.03 -8.63 45.85
C LEU A 171 9.71 -7.47 46.80
N ILE A 172 8.89 -6.50 46.37
CA ILE A 172 8.54 -5.32 47.17
C ILE A 172 7.40 -5.60 48.17
N ILE A 173 6.43 -6.45 47.79
CA ILE A 173 5.21 -6.73 48.57
C ILE A 173 5.34 -7.95 49.45
N LYS A 174 6.12 -8.96 49.06
CA LYS A 174 6.29 -10.19 49.86
C LYS A 174 7.35 -10.06 50.97
N LYS A 175 7.60 -8.85 51.47
CA LYS A 175 8.53 -8.60 52.59
C LYS A 175 7.89 -7.68 53.64
#